data_AF-A0A367ISW5-F1
#
_entry.id   AF-A0A367ISW5-F1
#
_cell.length_a   1.000
_cell.length_b   1.000
_cell.length_c   1.000
_cell.angle_alpha   90.00
_cell.angle_beta   90.00
_cell.angle_gamma   90.00
#
_symmetry.space_group_name_H-M   'P 1'
#
loop_
_entity.id
_entity.type
_entity.pdbx_description
1 polymer ?
#
loop_
_entity_poly.entity_id
_entity_poly.type
_entity_poly.pdbx_seq_one_letter_code
_entity_poly.pdbx_strand_id
1 'polypeptide(L)'
;SKVKANTSSKNTYTYSTSFTKAVIDTYLPFNNPIRTCKELSSEHKQRLEKKVSVWDFSPLNVSHEDLIHCSVIIISQVFSLSEVTLFTTDQLYDFITDLSSIYYNENPYHNFAHAVDVLQCIYYFLCQMGLVPLADGTPNLSRTKSFHILRPRDIFALFIAAIGHDTAHPGVNNAFLINTSAPLALLYNDNSVLESFHAMTLFQLLKKHKFDQVLGGQDSVEYTEFRKLVITTILATDMALHSDYVTRIKEQKERLVDSDPSDWDAARCLEERLLFCSGLIKCADISNVARPFPRTYEWAQILVEEFASQGDLERELGMDVLPMNDRSQIVLEDSQIGFIRFVALGLFESVSDYMQGMNKSELSFPVKYIEQNLSIWQDRKQEHIESNHHTLVHDRRHNENTQSTTTTVVGSSYQKEDTDSHSDSTATSASEDNSDYHTQAVDAIGSKPDYNLPKMPAVAMTSLSHPNNVYPTKESPDFDHVSEWEHRESSGPVYCQCTIQ
;
A
#
# COMPACT_ATOMS: atom_id res chain seq x y z
N SER A 1 -30.87 -9.96 -21.68
CA SER A 1 -29.96 -10.93 -21.04
C SER A 1 -28.73 -11.27 -21.90
N LYS A 2 -28.81 -11.43 -23.23
CA LYS A 2 -27.64 -11.75 -24.09
C LYS A 2 -26.62 -10.61 -24.34
N VAL A 3 -26.94 -9.36 -24.05
CA VAL A 3 -26.02 -8.22 -24.27
C VAL A 3 -25.04 -8.01 -23.10
N LYS A 4 -25.45 -8.29 -21.85
CA LYS A 4 -24.58 -8.15 -20.66
C LYS A 4 -23.48 -9.23 -20.57
N ALA A 5 -23.73 -10.44 -21.09
CA ALA A 5 -22.74 -11.52 -21.12
C ALA A 5 -21.60 -11.27 -22.14
N ASN A 6 -21.81 -10.37 -23.12
CA ASN A 6 -20.85 -10.08 -24.17
C ASN A 6 -19.89 -8.92 -23.82
N THR A 7 -20.21 -8.13 -22.80
CA THR A 7 -19.34 -7.08 -22.24
C THR A 7 -18.41 -7.62 -21.15
N SER A 8 -18.93 -8.47 -20.25
CA SER A 8 -18.12 -9.12 -19.20
C SER A 8 -17.04 -10.03 -19.80
N SER A 9 -17.41 -10.86 -20.78
CA SER A 9 -16.44 -11.71 -21.49
C SER A 9 -15.42 -10.93 -22.30
N LYS A 10 -15.78 -9.74 -22.82
CA LYS A 10 -14.83 -8.83 -23.49
C LYS A 10 -13.81 -8.28 -22.50
N ASN A 11 -14.22 -7.77 -21.34
CA ASN A 11 -13.34 -7.19 -20.34
C ASN A 11 -12.27 -8.19 -19.87
N THR A 12 -12.68 -9.40 -19.47
CA THR A 12 -11.74 -10.49 -19.07
C THR A 12 -10.82 -10.91 -20.21
N TYR A 13 -11.31 -10.93 -21.46
CA TYR A 13 -10.46 -11.17 -22.63
C TYR A 13 -9.44 -10.04 -22.85
N THR A 14 -9.82 -8.77 -22.67
CA THR A 14 -8.90 -7.62 -22.82
C THR A 14 -7.77 -7.67 -21.81
N TYR A 15 -8.03 -8.01 -20.54
CA TYR A 15 -6.97 -8.18 -19.54
C TYR A 15 -6.01 -9.32 -19.92
N SER A 16 -6.54 -10.49 -20.31
CA SER A 16 -5.71 -11.61 -20.78
C SER A 16 -4.91 -11.28 -22.06
N THR A 17 -5.47 -10.50 -22.97
CA THR A 17 -4.81 -10.12 -24.24
C THR A 17 -3.78 -9.01 -24.05
N SER A 18 -4.07 -8.01 -23.22
CA SER A 18 -3.14 -6.95 -22.83
C SER A 18 -1.95 -7.55 -22.08
N PHE A 19 -2.22 -8.45 -21.14
CA PHE A 19 -1.23 -9.23 -20.42
C PHE A 19 -0.35 -10.06 -21.35
N THR A 20 -0.97 -10.84 -22.26
CA THR A 20 -0.23 -11.65 -23.24
C THR A 20 0.62 -10.76 -24.16
N LYS A 21 0.13 -9.57 -24.52
CA LYS A 21 0.89 -8.61 -25.32
C LYS A 21 2.06 -8.00 -24.54
N ALA A 22 1.87 -7.57 -23.29
CA ALA A 22 2.94 -7.03 -22.45
C ALA A 22 4.05 -8.07 -22.21
N VAL A 23 3.65 -9.32 -21.95
CA VAL A 23 4.53 -10.49 -21.93
C VAL A 23 5.25 -10.61 -23.28
N ILE A 24 4.54 -10.80 -24.40
CA ILE A 24 5.14 -11.01 -25.72
C ILE A 24 6.07 -9.87 -26.15
N ASP A 25 5.67 -8.61 -25.98
CA ASP A 25 6.46 -7.43 -26.34
C ASP A 25 7.73 -7.30 -25.48
N THR A 26 7.69 -7.81 -24.24
CA THR A 26 8.86 -7.89 -23.33
C THR A 26 9.77 -9.07 -23.67
N TYR A 27 9.23 -10.20 -24.12
CA TYR A 27 10.00 -11.42 -24.44
C TYR A 27 10.55 -11.47 -25.87
N LEU A 28 10.04 -10.66 -26.80
CA LEU A 28 10.55 -10.61 -28.16
C LEU A 28 11.84 -9.75 -28.22
N PRO A 29 12.97 -10.30 -28.68
CA PRO A 29 14.21 -9.56 -28.77
C PRO A 29 14.12 -8.52 -29.90
N PHE A 30 13.77 -7.29 -29.55
CA PHE A 30 13.86 -6.15 -30.44
C PHE A 30 15.23 -5.48 -30.27
N ASN A 31 16.10 -5.68 -31.26
CA ASN A 31 17.37 -4.96 -31.42
C ASN A 31 17.09 -3.53 -31.95
N ASN A 32 16.31 -2.75 -31.20
CA ASN A 32 16.07 -1.36 -31.56
C ASN A 32 17.33 -0.54 -31.24
N PRO A 33 17.69 0.45 -32.09
CA PRO A 33 18.74 1.40 -31.75
C PRO A 33 18.37 2.14 -30.46
N ILE A 34 19.37 2.39 -29.60
CA ILE A 34 19.20 3.16 -28.36
C ILE A 34 18.59 4.52 -28.71
N ARG A 35 17.46 4.87 -28.08
CA ARG A 35 16.87 6.21 -28.25
C ARG A 35 17.81 7.25 -27.67
N THR A 36 18.10 8.27 -28.46
CA THR A 36 18.82 9.45 -27.96
C THR A 36 17.94 10.19 -26.95
N CYS A 37 18.52 10.52 -25.79
CA CYS A 37 17.85 11.33 -24.79
C CYS A 37 17.46 12.67 -25.43
N LYS A 38 16.18 13.04 -25.29
CA LYS A 38 15.71 14.31 -25.82
C LYS A 38 16.37 15.45 -25.05
N GLU A 39 17.00 16.38 -25.77
CA GLU A 39 17.65 17.52 -25.13
C GLU A 39 16.61 18.44 -24.50
N LEU A 40 16.74 18.65 -23.19
CA LEU A 40 15.98 19.66 -22.47
C LEU A 40 16.68 21.01 -22.57
N SER A 41 15.89 22.09 -22.69
CA SER A 41 16.44 23.43 -22.47
C SER A 41 16.99 23.54 -21.04
N SER A 42 18.01 24.39 -20.83
CA SER A 42 18.62 24.56 -19.51
C SER A 42 17.59 24.99 -18.44
N GLU A 43 16.62 25.83 -18.81
CA GLU A 43 15.53 26.26 -17.92
C GLU A 43 14.59 25.09 -17.55
N HIS A 44 14.21 24.28 -18.54
CA HIS A 44 13.35 23.11 -18.31
C HIS A 44 14.05 22.08 -17.42
N LYS A 45 15.31 21.79 -17.70
CA LYS A 45 16.13 20.89 -16.87
C LYS A 45 16.20 21.38 -15.42
N GLN A 46 16.53 22.65 -15.22
CA GLN A 46 16.61 23.24 -13.88
C GLN A 46 15.26 23.20 -13.14
N ARG A 47 14.14 23.37 -13.85
CA ARG A 47 12.79 23.23 -13.29
C ARG A 47 12.52 21.81 -12.79
N LEU A 48 12.93 20.78 -13.55
CA LEU A 48 12.79 19.39 -13.14
C LEU A 48 13.71 19.03 -11.97
N GLU A 49 14.97 19.46 -12.02
CA GLU A 49 15.95 19.28 -10.92
C GLU A 49 15.41 19.85 -9.59
N LYS A 50 14.84 21.06 -9.62
CA LYS A 50 14.18 21.65 -8.44
C LYS A 50 12.97 20.86 -7.98
N LYS A 51 12.15 20.35 -8.92
CA LYS A 51 10.96 19.54 -8.59
C LYS A 51 11.32 18.25 -7.87
N VAL A 52 12.31 17.50 -8.36
CA VAL A 52 12.70 16.22 -7.74
C VAL A 52 13.46 16.40 -6.41
N SER A 53 13.98 17.61 -6.15
CA SER A 53 14.78 17.93 -4.97
C SER A 53 13.94 18.37 -3.74
N VAL A 54 12.61 18.38 -3.83
CA VAL A 54 11.72 18.78 -2.72
C VAL A 54 10.80 17.65 -2.27
N TRP A 55 10.41 17.65 -0.99
CA TRP A 55 9.50 16.64 -0.45
C TRP A 55 8.05 16.75 -0.95
N ASP A 56 7.59 17.96 -1.31
CA ASP A 56 6.28 18.21 -1.94
C ASP A 56 6.25 17.85 -3.44
N PHE A 57 7.07 16.88 -3.87
CA PHE A 57 7.02 16.37 -5.23
C PHE A 57 5.65 15.72 -5.50
N SER A 58 5.09 15.98 -6.68
CA SER A 58 3.81 15.43 -7.13
C SER A 58 3.97 15.00 -8.59
N PRO A 59 4.00 13.69 -8.88
CA PRO A 59 4.16 13.21 -10.25
C PRO A 59 2.85 13.20 -11.04
N LEU A 60 1.69 13.21 -10.37
CA LEU A 60 0.36 13.16 -11.01
C LEU A 60 0.10 14.35 -11.94
N ASN A 61 0.73 15.50 -11.67
CA ASN A 61 0.58 16.73 -12.45
C ASN A 61 1.77 16.99 -13.39
N VAL A 62 2.58 15.97 -13.67
CA VAL A 62 3.78 16.04 -14.51
C VAL A 62 3.52 15.25 -15.80
N SER A 63 3.94 15.78 -16.95
CA SER A 63 3.76 15.07 -18.21
C SER A 63 4.55 13.77 -18.21
N HIS A 64 4.08 12.76 -18.94
CA HIS A 64 4.76 11.47 -19.04
C HIS A 64 6.23 11.61 -19.50
N GLU A 65 6.50 12.52 -20.44
CA GLU A 65 7.87 12.83 -20.88
C GLU A 65 8.71 13.47 -19.76
N ASP A 66 8.15 14.42 -19.01
CA ASP A 66 8.85 15.02 -17.87
C ASP A 66 9.09 13.99 -16.76
N LEU A 67 8.21 13.01 -16.55
CA LEU A 67 8.40 11.91 -15.61
C LEU A 67 9.59 11.02 -16.01
N ILE A 68 9.73 10.69 -17.30
CA ILE A 68 10.91 9.98 -17.81
C ILE A 68 12.18 10.78 -17.50
N HIS A 69 12.18 12.09 -17.78
CA HIS A 69 13.33 12.94 -17.49
C HIS A 69 13.63 13.08 -16.00
N CYS A 70 12.62 13.18 -15.14
CA CYS A 70 12.77 13.17 -13.68
C CYS A 70 13.49 11.90 -13.20
N SER A 71 13.06 10.72 -13.69
CA SER A 71 13.69 9.44 -13.36
C SER A 71 15.15 9.38 -13.82
N VAL A 72 15.45 9.86 -15.04
CA VAL A 72 16.83 9.94 -15.55
C VAL A 72 17.68 10.88 -14.70
N ILE A 73 17.16 12.06 -14.32
CA ILE A 73 17.86 13.02 -13.46
C ILE A 73 18.20 12.39 -12.11
N ILE A 74 17.23 11.72 -11.47
CA ILE A 74 17.40 11.08 -10.16
C ILE A 74 18.45 9.97 -10.23
N ILE A 75 18.28 9.01 -11.15
CA ILE A 75 19.18 7.84 -11.23
C ILE A 75 20.60 8.27 -11.61
N SER A 76 20.74 9.31 -12.43
CA SER A 76 22.06 9.85 -12.81
C SER A 76 22.84 10.43 -11.63
N GLN A 77 22.18 10.79 -10.51
CA GLN A 77 22.90 11.28 -9.33
C GLN A 77 23.84 10.23 -8.73
N VAL A 78 23.52 8.93 -8.87
CA VAL A 78 24.40 7.84 -8.40
C VAL A 78 25.71 7.81 -9.16
N PHE A 79 25.72 8.21 -10.43
CA PHE A 79 26.94 8.23 -11.24
C PHE A 79 27.95 9.28 -10.76
N SER A 80 27.51 10.27 -9.98
CA SER A 80 28.41 11.22 -9.32
C SER A 80 29.13 10.63 -8.10
N LEU A 81 28.67 9.49 -7.56
CA LEU A 81 29.19 8.87 -6.34
C LEU A 81 30.35 7.90 -6.58
N SER A 82 30.64 7.55 -7.84
CA SER A 82 31.73 6.65 -8.18
C SER A 82 32.45 7.13 -9.44
N GLU A 83 33.75 6.82 -9.56
CA GLU A 83 34.54 7.15 -10.75
C GLU A 83 34.15 6.35 -12.01
N VAL A 84 33.19 5.42 -11.90
CA VAL A 84 32.75 4.56 -13.00
C VAL A 84 31.29 4.86 -13.34
N THR A 85 31.07 5.66 -14.38
CA THR A 85 29.78 5.75 -15.06
C THR A 85 29.43 4.38 -15.65
N LEU A 86 28.49 3.68 -15.03
CA LEU A 86 28.00 2.40 -15.52
C LEU A 86 27.22 2.56 -16.83
N PHE A 87 26.40 3.60 -16.94
CA PHE A 87 25.51 3.83 -18.08
C PHE A 87 25.70 5.23 -18.67
N THR A 88 25.49 5.36 -19.98
CA THR A 88 25.28 6.66 -20.62
C THR A 88 23.87 7.19 -20.33
N THR A 89 23.67 8.51 -20.40
CA THR A 89 22.35 9.12 -20.26
C THR A 89 21.36 8.59 -21.30
N ASP A 90 21.81 8.32 -22.53
CA ASP A 90 20.96 7.78 -23.60
C ASP A 90 20.49 6.35 -23.29
N GLN A 91 21.39 5.47 -22.82
CA GLN A 91 21.02 4.11 -22.41
C GLN A 91 19.99 4.12 -21.27
N LEU A 92 20.19 5.00 -20.29
CA LEU A 92 19.25 5.13 -19.18
C LEU A 92 17.91 5.71 -19.64
N TYR A 93 17.92 6.72 -20.49
CA TYR A 93 16.70 7.31 -21.06
C TYR A 93 15.91 6.29 -21.89
N ASP A 94 16.59 5.48 -22.70
CA ASP A 94 15.98 4.43 -23.51
C ASP A 94 15.35 3.33 -22.63
N PHE A 95 16.06 2.90 -21.58
CA PHE A 95 15.54 1.97 -20.58
C PHE A 95 14.29 2.50 -19.88
N ILE A 96 14.33 3.73 -19.35
CA ILE A 96 13.19 4.32 -18.64
C ILE A 96 12.02 4.55 -19.59
N THR A 97 12.27 4.90 -20.85
CA THR A 97 11.19 5.03 -21.86
C THR A 97 10.47 3.70 -22.06
N ASP A 98 11.20 2.60 -22.25
CA ASP A 98 10.57 1.29 -22.36
C ASP A 98 9.86 0.88 -21.07
N LEU A 99 10.49 1.07 -19.91
CA LEU A 99 9.91 0.77 -18.60
C LEU A 99 8.58 1.50 -18.40
N SER A 100 8.54 2.80 -18.70
CA SER A 100 7.34 3.64 -18.56
C SER A 100 6.18 3.14 -19.42
N SER A 101 6.46 2.50 -20.55
CA SER A 101 5.44 1.95 -21.45
C SER A 101 4.84 0.61 -20.98
N ILE A 102 5.49 -0.05 -20.01
CA ILE A 102 5.02 -1.30 -19.41
C ILE A 102 3.97 -1.02 -18.32
N TYR A 103 4.00 0.16 -17.71
CA TYR A 103 2.95 0.60 -16.79
C TYR A 103 1.67 0.96 -17.55
N TYR A 104 0.53 0.50 -17.04
CA TYR A 104 -0.78 0.84 -17.62
C TYR A 104 -1.23 2.21 -17.11
N ASN A 105 -1.46 3.15 -18.03
CA ASN A 105 -1.89 4.51 -17.69
C ASN A 105 -3.35 4.56 -17.22
N GLU A 106 -4.11 3.49 -17.48
CA GLU A 106 -5.49 3.33 -17.08
C GLU A 106 -5.65 3.00 -15.58
N ASN A 107 -4.60 2.49 -14.94
CA ASN A 107 -4.60 2.26 -13.49
C ASN A 107 -4.63 3.61 -12.77
N PRO A 108 -5.60 3.87 -11.89
CA PRO A 108 -5.64 5.13 -11.14
C PRO A 108 -4.40 5.35 -10.24
N TYR A 109 -3.91 4.30 -9.57
CA TYR A 109 -2.80 4.37 -8.61
C TYR A 109 -1.54 3.67 -9.12
N HIS A 110 -1.59 2.36 -9.40
CA HIS A 110 -0.39 1.57 -9.76
C HIS A 110 0.01 1.79 -11.23
N ASN A 111 0.47 3.01 -11.52
CA ASN A 111 0.90 3.49 -12.83
C ASN A 111 2.33 4.08 -12.76
N PHE A 112 2.85 4.60 -13.87
CA PHE A 112 4.22 5.11 -13.90
C PHE A 112 4.45 6.31 -12.97
N ALA A 113 3.42 7.13 -12.70
CA ALA A 113 3.56 8.25 -11.77
C ALA A 113 3.81 7.77 -10.34
N HIS A 114 3.16 6.68 -9.90
CA HIS A 114 3.44 6.03 -8.61
C HIS A 114 4.89 5.56 -8.52
N ALA A 115 5.35 4.81 -9.53
CA ALA A 115 6.75 4.36 -9.58
C ALA A 115 7.77 5.50 -9.50
N VAL A 116 7.48 6.65 -10.12
CA VAL A 116 8.32 7.85 -10.03
C VAL A 116 8.23 8.51 -8.65
N ASP A 117 7.07 8.49 -7.98
CA ASP A 117 6.93 8.95 -6.59
C ASP A 117 7.81 8.12 -5.64
N VAL A 118 7.76 6.80 -5.77
CA VAL A 118 8.56 5.86 -4.98
C VAL A 118 10.06 6.08 -5.23
N LEU A 119 10.48 6.19 -6.49
CA LEU A 119 11.87 6.54 -6.84
C LEU A 119 12.30 7.87 -6.22
N GLN A 120 11.46 8.91 -6.32
CA GLN A 120 11.76 10.23 -5.77
C GLN A 120 11.82 10.21 -4.24
N CYS A 121 10.96 9.43 -3.58
CA CYS A 121 10.97 9.26 -2.13
C CYS A 121 12.29 8.64 -1.65
N ILE A 122 12.71 7.53 -2.26
CA ILE A 122 14.02 6.90 -1.97
C ILE A 122 15.14 7.91 -2.20
N TYR A 123 15.13 8.60 -3.33
CA TYR A 123 16.13 9.61 -3.66
C TYR A 123 16.22 10.70 -2.59
N TYR A 124 15.08 11.24 -2.16
CA TYR A 124 15.03 12.27 -1.15
C TYR A 124 15.52 11.75 0.21
N PHE A 125 15.12 10.54 0.63
CA PHE A 125 15.64 9.90 1.84
C PHE A 125 17.16 9.79 1.82
N LEU A 126 17.73 9.28 0.72
CA LEU A 126 19.19 9.17 0.57
C LEU A 126 19.89 10.54 0.52
N CYS A 127 19.23 11.59 0.02
CA CYS A 127 19.75 12.96 0.11
C CYS A 127 19.77 13.48 1.55
N GLN A 128 18.71 13.23 2.33
CA GLN A 128 18.67 13.59 3.75
C GLN A 128 19.72 12.86 4.58
N MET A 129 20.08 11.63 4.17
CA MET A 129 21.20 10.87 4.74
C MET A 129 22.58 11.34 4.26
N GLY A 130 22.67 12.29 3.33
CA GLY A 130 23.93 12.73 2.75
C GLY A 130 24.60 11.70 1.82
N LEU A 131 23.87 10.65 1.40
CA LEU A 131 24.36 9.56 0.55
C LEU A 131 24.36 9.89 -0.94
N VAL A 132 23.44 10.75 -1.39
CA VAL A 132 23.26 11.17 -2.79
C VAL A 132 23.10 12.69 -2.82
N PRO A 133 23.70 13.44 -3.76
CA PRO A 133 23.49 14.88 -3.85
C PRO A 133 22.09 15.25 -4.34
N LEU A 134 21.59 16.40 -3.89
CA LEU A 134 20.40 17.04 -4.46
C LEU A 134 20.69 17.55 -5.89
N ALA A 135 19.75 17.31 -6.80
CA ALA A 135 19.93 17.52 -8.23
C ALA A 135 19.95 19.01 -8.60
N ASP A 136 19.31 19.85 -7.79
CA ASP A 136 19.30 21.30 -7.97
C ASP A 136 20.59 22.00 -7.48
N GLY A 137 21.57 21.22 -6.99
CA GLY A 137 22.85 21.71 -6.50
C GLY A 137 22.81 22.28 -5.09
N THR A 138 21.67 22.18 -4.37
CA THR A 138 21.61 22.54 -2.96
C THR A 138 22.54 21.61 -2.15
N PRO A 139 23.39 22.14 -1.26
CA PRO A 139 24.25 21.29 -0.44
C PRO A 139 23.41 20.41 0.47
N ASN A 140 23.73 19.12 0.53
CA ASN A 140 23.12 18.23 1.52
C ASN A 140 23.36 18.75 2.94
N LEU A 141 22.37 18.55 3.82
CA LEU A 141 22.56 18.68 5.26
C LEU A 141 23.76 17.80 5.64
N SER A 142 24.75 18.42 6.32
CA SER A 142 26.04 17.87 6.77
C SER A 142 26.28 16.39 6.43
N ARG A 143 27.29 16.08 5.59
CA ARG A 143 27.88 14.74 5.47
C ARG A 143 28.49 14.33 6.81
N THR A 144 27.66 13.98 7.77
CA THR A 144 28.12 13.27 8.95
C THR A 144 28.66 11.94 8.44
N LYS A 145 29.84 11.55 8.91
CA LYS A 145 30.45 10.26 8.60
C LYS A 145 29.68 9.13 9.29
N SER A 146 28.36 9.09 9.13
CA SER A 146 27.60 7.95 9.61
C SER A 146 27.98 6.79 8.72
N PHE A 147 28.57 5.80 9.35
CA PHE A 147 28.18 4.41 9.25
C PHE A 147 27.16 4.13 8.12
N HIS A 148 27.64 4.03 6.89
CA HIS A 148 26.79 3.68 5.77
C HIS A 148 27.27 2.34 5.23
N ILE A 149 26.47 1.30 5.52
CA ILE A 149 26.67 -0.04 4.97
C ILE A 149 26.39 -0.06 3.45
N LEU A 150 25.63 0.91 2.94
CA LEU A 150 25.24 1.03 1.53
C LEU A 150 26.39 1.55 0.67
N ARG A 151 26.69 0.81 -0.40
CA ARG A 151 27.63 1.19 -1.45
C ARG A 151 26.87 1.90 -2.58
N PRO A 152 27.55 2.67 -3.46
CA PRO A 152 26.91 3.26 -4.63
C PRO A 152 26.13 2.27 -5.51
N ARG A 153 26.61 1.02 -5.61
CA ARG A 153 25.91 -0.06 -6.32
C ARG A 153 24.61 -0.48 -5.65
N ASP A 154 24.55 -0.46 -4.32
CA ASP A 154 23.34 -0.80 -3.56
C ASP A 154 22.28 0.30 -3.73
N ILE A 155 22.72 1.57 -3.76
CA ILE A 155 21.86 2.71 -4.07
C ILE A 155 21.30 2.61 -5.49
N PHE A 156 22.16 2.29 -6.47
CA PHE A 156 21.71 2.06 -7.85
C PHE A 156 20.68 0.94 -7.92
N ALA A 157 20.94 -0.20 -7.27
CA ALA A 157 20.02 -1.32 -7.21
C ALA A 157 18.68 -0.93 -6.56
N LEU A 158 18.70 -0.15 -5.48
CA LEU A 158 17.49 0.36 -4.83
C LEU A 158 16.68 1.30 -5.73
N PHE A 159 17.33 2.18 -6.52
CA PHE A 159 16.63 3.00 -7.51
C PHE A 159 16.00 2.17 -8.63
N ILE A 160 16.70 1.14 -9.12
CA ILE A 160 16.15 0.23 -10.13
C ILE A 160 14.96 -0.57 -9.57
N ALA A 161 15.04 -1.02 -8.31
CA ALA A 161 13.92 -1.64 -7.64
C ALA A 161 12.74 -0.68 -7.51
N ALA A 162 12.96 0.56 -7.05
CA ALA A 162 11.92 1.57 -6.85
C ALA A 162 11.13 1.89 -8.13
N ILE A 163 11.81 2.17 -9.24
CA ILE A 163 11.11 2.49 -10.50
C ILE A 163 10.46 1.26 -11.14
N GLY A 164 10.89 0.05 -10.77
CA GLY A 164 10.46 -1.21 -11.36
C GLY A 164 9.49 -2.06 -10.54
N HIS A 165 9.21 -1.68 -9.28
CA HIS A 165 8.55 -2.57 -8.31
C HIS A 165 7.13 -2.98 -8.69
N ASP A 166 6.42 -2.18 -9.48
CA ASP A 166 5.03 -2.41 -9.93
C ASP A 166 4.89 -2.56 -11.45
N THR A 167 5.97 -2.94 -12.13
CA THR A 167 5.96 -3.09 -13.59
C THR A 167 4.88 -4.05 -14.07
N ALA A 168 4.03 -3.59 -14.99
CA ALA A 168 2.89 -4.34 -15.54
C ALA A 168 1.79 -4.69 -14.51
N HIS A 169 1.64 -3.92 -13.42
CA HIS A 169 0.57 -4.10 -12.45
C HIS A 169 -0.83 -4.09 -13.11
N PRO A 170 -1.69 -5.11 -12.93
CA PRO A 170 -2.97 -5.22 -13.64
C PRO A 170 -4.11 -4.37 -13.06
N GLY A 171 -3.85 -3.63 -11.98
CA GLY A 171 -4.86 -2.84 -11.27
C GLY A 171 -5.73 -3.66 -10.32
N VAL A 172 -5.27 -4.86 -9.96
CA VAL A 172 -5.91 -5.78 -9.00
C VAL A 172 -4.85 -6.42 -8.11
N ASN A 173 -5.22 -6.83 -6.90
CA ASN A 173 -4.30 -7.39 -5.90
C ASN A 173 -4.05 -8.90 -6.04
N ASN A 174 -3.13 -9.43 -5.23
CA ASN A 174 -2.79 -10.87 -5.19
C ASN A 174 -4.01 -11.75 -4.89
N ALA A 175 -4.85 -11.37 -3.93
CA ALA A 175 -6.06 -12.12 -3.56
C ALA A 175 -7.03 -12.28 -4.74
N PHE A 176 -7.23 -11.24 -5.55
CA PHE A 176 -8.05 -11.30 -6.75
C PHE A 176 -7.50 -12.33 -7.75
N LEU A 177 -6.18 -12.32 -7.99
CA LEU A 177 -5.54 -13.28 -8.91
C LEU A 177 -5.68 -14.73 -8.42
N ILE A 178 -5.54 -14.97 -7.12
CA ILE A 178 -5.69 -16.29 -6.49
C ILE A 178 -7.14 -16.76 -6.60
N ASN A 179 -8.10 -15.92 -6.19
CA ASN A 179 -9.52 -16.27 -6.17
C ASN A 179 -10.11 -16.50 -7.57
N THR A 180 -9.52 -15.87 -8.60
CA THR A 180 -9.88 -16.10 -10.01
C THR A 180 -9.08 -17.23 -10.67
N SER A 181 -8.18 -17.89 -9.95
CA SER A 181 -7.26 -18.92 -10.47
C SER A 181 -6.48 -18.43 -11.70
N ALA A 182 -6.02 -17.17 -11.65
CA ALA A 182 -5.26 -16.58 -12.73
C ALA A 182 -3.98 -17.39 -13.00
N PRO A 183 -3.51 -17.51 -14.26
CA PRO A 183 -2.31 -18.27 -14.58
C PRO A 183 -1.06 -17.85 -13.80
N LEU A 184 -0.95 -16.56 -13.44
CA LEU A 184 0.14 -16.06 -12.60
C LEU A 184 0.11 -16.64 -11.17
N ALA A 185 -1.08 -16.73 -10.57
CA ALA A 185 -1.23 -17.31 -9.23
C ALA A 185 -0.76 -18.77 -9.22
N LEU A 186 -1.15 -19.54 -10.25
CA LEU A 186 -0.67 -20.91 -10.45
C LEU A 186 0.85 -20.99 -10.68
N LEU A 187 1.41 -20.08 -11.48
CA LEU A 187 2.85 -20.04 -11.80
C LEU A 187 3.71 -19.77 -10.56
N TYR A 188 3.26 -18.84 -9.72
CA TYR A 188 3.96 -18.44 -8.50
C TYR A 188 3.45 -19.15 -7.24
N ASN A 189 2.57 -20.15 -7.41
CA ASN A 189 2.01 -20.97 -6.34
C ASN A 189 1.40 -20.11 -5.22
N ASP A 190 0.66 -19.06 -5.59
CA ASP A 190 -0.02 -18.13 -4.68
C ASP A 190 0.92 -17.33 -3.74
N ASN A 191 2.25 -17.36 -3.96
CA ASN A 191 3.23 -16.64 -3.15
C ASN A 191 3.69 -15.36 -3.86
N SER A 192 3.42 -14.19 -3.26
CA SER A 192 3.83 -12.86 -3.75
C SER A 192 3.71 -12.76 -5.27
N VAL A 193 2.51 -13.04 -5.77
CA VAL A 193 2.25 -13.35 -7.19
C VAL A 193 2.63 -12.16 -8.07
N LEU A 194 2.17 -10.97 -7.69
CA LEU A 194 2.43 -9.71 -8.39
C LEU A 194 3.88 -9.28 -8.24
N GLU A 195 4.44 -9.30 -7.04
CA GLU A 195 5.81 -8.87 -6.78
C GLU A 195 6.82 -9.76 -7.53
N SER A 196 6.56 -11.06 -7.60
CA SER A 196 7.33 -12.01 -8.41
C SER A 196 7.21 -11.72 -9.91
N PHE A 197 6.02 -11.33 -10.37
CA PHE A 197 5.75 -10.94 -11.74
C PHE A 197 6.45 -9.62 -12.11
N HIS A 198 6.41 -8.61 -11.25
CA HIS A 198 7.10 -7.32 -11.43
C HIS A 198 8.61 -7.52 -11.51
N ALA A 199 9.19 -8.27 -10.55
CA ALA A 199 10.61 -8.59 -10.57
C ALA A 199 11.00 -9.32 -11.87
N MET A 200 10.24 -10.33 -12.28
CA MET A 200 10.48 -11.05 -13.52
C MET A 200 10.45 -10.11 -14.74
N THR A 201 9.40 -9.29 -14.85
CA THR A 201 9.19 -8.34 -15.96
C THR A 201 10.33 -7.32 -16.04
N LEU A 202 10.70 -6.73 -14.90
CA LEU A 202 11.83 -5.81 -14.79
C LEU A 202 13.13 -6.48 -15.28
N PHE A 203 13.43 -7.70 -14.85
CA PHE A 203 14.68 -8.36 -15.27
C PHE A 203 14.72 -8.73 -16.75
N GLN A 204 13.59 -9.02 -17.40
CA GLN A 204 13.56 -9.16 -18.86
C GLN A 204 13.90 -7.83 -19.54
N LEU A 205 13.36 -6.72 -19.04
CA LEU A 205 13.67 -5.40 -19.56
C LEU A 205 15.14 -5.01 -19.33
N LEU A 206 15.68 -5.25 -18.13
CA LEU A 206 17.10 -5.01 -17.82
C LEU A 206 18.02 -5.81 -18.77
N LYS A 207 17.65 -7.06 -19.09
CA LYS A 207 18.36 -7.89 -20.06
C LYS A 207 18.28 -7.32 -21.48
N LYS A 208 17.12 -6.84 -21.92
CA LYS A 208 16.95 -6.15 -23.22
C LYS A 208 17.91 -4.96 -23.34
N HIS A 209 18.09 -4.21 -22.25
CA HIS A 209 18.98 -3.05 -22.16
C HIS A 209 20.42 -3.39 -21.75
N LYS A 210 20.81 -4.67 -21.73
CA LYS A 210 22.17 -5.17 -21.47
C LYS A 210 22.77 -4.72 -20.13
N PHE A 211 21.93 -4.56 -19.10
CA PHE A 211 22.40 -4.19 -17.76
C PHE A 211 23.33 -5.23 -17.16
N ASP A 212 23.13 -6.52 -17.48
CA ASP A 212 24.00 -7.61 -17.06
C ASP A 212 25.43 -7.44 -17.58
N GLN A 213 25.61 -6.99 -18.84
CA GLN A 213 26.93 -6.75 -19.42
C GLN A 213 27.63 -5.55 -18.76
N VAL A 214 26.88 -4.49 -18.47
CA VAL A 214 27.38 -3.28 -17.81
C VAL A 214 27.80 -3.56 -16.36
N LEU A 215 27.12 -4.49 -15.69
CA LEU A 215 27.35 -4.84 -14.28
C LEU A 215 28.36 -5.99 -14.11
N GLY A 216 29.22 -6.24 -15.10
CA GLY A 216 30.31 -7.23 -15.01
C GLY A 216 29.99 -8.62 -15.57
N GLY A 217 28.80 -8.82 -16.14
CA GLY A 217 28.33 -10.10 -16.69
C GLY A 217 27.49 -10.90 -15.69
N GLN A 218 26.68 -11.84 -16.22
CA GLN A 218 25.73 -12.62 -15.41
C GLN A 218 26.39 -13.49 -14.35
N ASP A 219 27.62 -13.95 -14.60
CA ASP A 219 28.37 -14.81 -13.70
C ASP A 219 29.20 -14.03 -12.67
N SER A 220 29.14 -12.69 -12.69
CA SER A 220 29.88 -11.85 -11.74
C SER A 220 29.22 -11.84 -10.36
N VAL A 221 30.05 -11.69 -9.32
CA VAL A 221 29.57 -11.52 -7.94
C VAL A 221 28.77 -10.23 -7.84
N GLU A 222 29.20 -9.19 -8.54
CA GLU A 222 28.56 -7.88 -8.61
C GLU A 222 27.13 -7.95 -9.14
N TYR A 223 26.92 -8.60 -10.28
CA TYR A 223 25.59 -8.77 -10.85
C TYR A 223 24.72 -9.67 -9.97
N THR A 224 25.32 -10.70 -9.36
CA THR A 224 24.61 -11.59 -8.42
C THR A 224 24.10 -10.83 -7.20
N GLU A 225 24.93 -9.98 -6.58
CA GLU A 225 24.52 -9.13 -5.46
C GLU A 225 23.47 -8.09 -5.88
N PHE A 226 23.69 -7.41 -7.01
CA PHE A 226 22.73 -6.47 -7.58
C PHE A 226 21.36 -7.13 -7.78
N ARG A 227 21.34 -8.30 -8.44
CA ARG A 227 20.13 -9.05 -8.72
C ARG A 227 19.42 -9.46 -7.43
N LYS A 228 20.17 -9.97 -6.46
CA LYS A 228 19.62 -10.35 -5.15
C LYS A 228 18.98 -9.15 -4.45
N LEU A 229 19.64 -8.00 -4.44
CA LEU A 229 19.11 -6.79 -3.80
C LEU A 229 17.84 -6.30 -4.47
N VAL A 230 17.82 -6.18 -5.80
CA VAL A 230 16.61 -5.75 -6.54
C VAL A 230 15.44 -6.70 -6.27
N ILE A 231 15.64 -8.02 -6.39
CA ILE A 231 14.57 -9.00 -6.19
C ILE A 231 14.06 -8.97 -4.74
N THR A 232 14.96 -9.01 -3.76
CA THR A 232 14.56 -8.97 -2.34
C THR A 232 13.79 -7.69 -2.00
N THR A 233 14.21 -6.56 -2.58
CA THR A 233 13.57 -5.26 -2.34
C THR A 233 12.16 -5.22 -2.96
N ILE A 234 11.99 -5.72 -4.19
CA ILE A 234 10.65 -5.80 -4.82
C ILE A 234 9.75 -6.79 -4.06
N LEU A 235 10.24 -7.99 -3.72
CA LEU A 235 9.43 -8.95 -2.94
C LEU A 235 9.05 -8.41 -1.55
N ALA A 236 9.80 -7.46 -1.01
CA ALA A 236 9.46 -6.82 0.26
C ALA A 236 8.24 -5.89 0.16
N THR A 237 7.82 -5.44 -1.03
CA THR A 237 6.65 -4.57 -1.17
C THR A 237 5.34 -5.31 -0.93
N ASP A 238 5.34 -6.66 -1.00
CA ASP A 238 4.19 -7.49 -0.64
C ASP A 238 3.71 -7.13 0.77
N MET A 239 2.47 -6.65 0.85
CA MET A 239 1.88 -6.22 2.10
C MET A 239 1.61 -7.39 3.03
N ALA A 240 1.40 -8.62 2.56
CA ALA A 240 1.26 -9.80 3.41
C ALA A 240 2.49 -10.05 4.30
N LEU A 241 3.68 -9.62 3.86
CA LEU A 241 4.95 -9.73 4.60
C LEU A 241 5.24 -8.52 5.50
N HIS A 242 4.35 -7.51 5.54
CA HIS A 242 4.63 -6.21 6.18
C HIS A 242 5.03 -6.33 7.66
N SER A 243 4.24 -7.05 8.45
CA SER A 243 4.48 -7.22 9.89
C SER A 243 5.83 -7.86 10.19
N ASP A 244 6.24 -8.83 9.36
CA ASP A 244 7.52 -9.52 9.50
C ASP A 244 8.69 -8.57 9.22
N TYR A 245 8.60 -7.76 8.16
CA TYR A 245 9.61 -6.75 7.85
C TYR A 245 9.71 -5.69 8.95
N VAL A 246 8.58 -5.16 9.44
CA VAL A 246 8.57 -4.18 10.54
C VAL A 246 9.26 -4.75 11.79
N THR A 247 8.97 -6.00 12.14
CA THR A 247 9.61 -6.69 13.27
C THR A 247 11.11 -6.82 13.06
N ARG A 248 11.52 -7.34 11.89
CA ARG A 248 12.94 -7.52 11.56
C ARG A 248 13.73 -6.21 11.56
N ILE A 249 13.14 -5.10 11.09
CA ILE A 249 13.78 -3.76 11.10
C ILE A 249 13.98 -3.26 12.54
N LYS A 250 13.00 -3.47 13.43
CA LYS A 250 13.14 -3.13 14.86
C LYS A 250 14.27 -3.92 15.51
N GLU A 251 14.32 -5.23 15.27
CA GLU A 251 15.41 -6.07 15.76
C GLU A 251 16.76 -5.69 15.12
N GLN A 252 16.75 -5.26 13.85
CA GLN A 252 17.94 -4.80 13.16
C GLN A 252 18.57 -3.63 13.92
N LYS A 253 17.78 -2.61 14.24
CA LYS A 253 18.23 -1.48 15.06
C LYS A 253 18.90 -1.97 16.33
N GLU A 254 18.23 -2.80 17.12
CA GLU A 254 18.73 -3.29 18.41
C GLU A 254 20.07 -4.03 18.27
N ARG A 255 20.22 -4.87 17.24
CA ARG A 255 21.48 -5.59 16.98
C ARG A 255 22.61 -4.70 16.49
N LEU A 256 22.32 -3.53 15.93
CA LEU A 256 23.33 -2.64 15.36
C LEU A 256 23.81 -1.52 16.31
N VAL A 257 23.08 -1.23 17.41
CA VAL A 257 23.42 -0.11 18.34
C VAL A 257 24.87 -0.13 18.81
N ASP A 258 25.41 -1.31 19.14
CA ASP A 258 26.77 -1.49 19.67
C ASP A 258 27.68 -2.29 18.73
N SER A 259 27.33 -2.38 17.43
CA SER A 259 28.06 -3.20 16.46
C SER A 259 28.85 -2.34 15.47
N ASP A 260 30.11 -2.69 15.17
CA ASP A 260 30.92 -2.05 14.13
C ASP A 260 30.92 -2.88 12.82
N PRO A 261 30.53 -2.35 11.64
CA PRO A 261 30.49 -3.02 10.35
C PRO A 261 31.84 -3.41 9.86
N SER A 262 32.91 -2.78 10.37
CA SER A 262 34.27 -3.20 10.07
C SER A 262 34.59 -4.59 10.63
N ASP A 263 33.85 -5.05 11.65
CA ASP A 263 33.96 -6.39 12.22
C ASP A 263 33.06 -7.44 11.52
N TRP A 264 32.24 -7.03 10.55
CA TRP A 264 31.29 -7.93 9.91
C TRP A 264 31.93 -8.65 8.72
N ASP A 265 31.58 -9.92 8.56
CA ASP A 265 31.87 -10.61 7.30
C ASP A 265 30.98 -10.08 6.16
N ALA A 266 31.32 -10.48 4.92
CA ALA A 266 30.60 -10.03 3.73
C ALA A 266 29.13 -10.49 3.71
N ALA A 267 28.83 -11.65 4.31
CA ALA A 267 27.48 -12.21 4.33
C ALA A 267 26.56 -11.39 5.23
N ARG A 268 27.01 -11.08 6.45
CA ARG A 268 26.30 -10.19 7.39
C ARG A 268 26.14 -8.80 6.79
N CYS A 269 27.19 -8.22 6.21
CA CYS A 269 27.07 -6.93 5.52
C CYS A 269 25.97 -6.92 4.46
N LEU A 270 25.89 -7.98 3.64
CA LEU A 270 24.87 -8.10 2.62
C LEU A 270 23.47 -8.26 3.23
N GLU A 271 23.30 -9.10 4.26
CA GLU A 271 22.02 -9.31 4.95
C GLU A 271 21.47 -7.99 5.53
N GLU A 272 22.31 -7.26 6.25
CA GLU A 272 21.90 -5.99 6.87
C GLU A 272 21.55 -4.93 5.82
N ARG A 273 22.30 -4.89 4.69
CA ARG A 273 21.96 -4.02 3.55
C ARG A 273 20.61 -4.40 2.93
N LEU A 274 20.35 -5.69 2.72
CA LEU A 274 19.10 -6.17 2.11
C LEU A 274 17.90 -5.76 2.96
N LEU A 275 17.97 -5.96 4.28
CA LEU A 275 16.89 -5.59 5.19
C LEU A 275 16.69 -4.07 5.24
N PHE A 276 17.77 -3.29 5.24
CA PHE A 276 17.68 -1.84 5.23
C PHE A 276 17.04 -1.30 3.93
N CYS A 277 17.47 -1.79 2.76
CA CYS A 277 16.84 -1.46 1.48
C CYS A 277 15.36 -1.87 1.43
N SER A 278 15.02 -3.02 2.02
CA SER A 278 13.63 -3.49 2.15
C SER A 278 12.79 -2.54 3.01
N GLY A 279 13.34 -2.01 4.12
CA GLY A 279 12.67 -0.99 4.92
C GLY A 279 12.45 0.32 4.16
N LEU A 280 13.48 0.78 3.44
CA LEU A 280 13.39 2.02 2.66
C LEU A 280 12.34 1.93 1.54
N ILE A 281 12.31 0.84 0.77
CA ILE A 281 11.31 0.67 -0.30
C ILE A 281 9.90 0.59 0.26
N LYS A 282 9.68 -0.12 1.38
CA LYS A 282 8.34 -0.18 1.98
C LYS A 282 7.88 1.20 2.44
N CYS A 283 8.76 2.01 3.04
CA CYS A 283 8.41 3.39 3.37
C CYS A 283 8.11 4.22 2.11
N ALA A 284 8.90 4.06 1.05
CA ALA A 284 8.73 4.82 -0.19
C ALA A 284 7.44 4.47 -0.93
N ASP A 285 7.09 3.19 -0.97
CA ASP A 285 5.91 2.63 -1.64
C ASP A 285 4.59 3.15 -1.04
N ILE A 286 4.57 3.39 0.27
CA ILE A 286 3.41 3.98 0.96
C ILE A 286 3.68 5.43 1.41
N SER A 287 4.63 6.12 0.78
CA SER A 287 5.09 7.47 1.20
C SER A 287 4.04 8.56 1.04
N ASN A 288 2.97 8.29 0.29
CA ASN A 288 1.84 9.17 0.04
C ASN A 288 1.22 9.67 1.36
N VAL A 289 1.19 8.82 2.40
CA VAL A 289 0.70 9.18 3.75
C VAL A 289 1.61 10.15 4.51
N ALA A 290 2.87 10.27 4.07
CA ALA A 290 3.89 11.12 4.66
C ALA A 290 4.21 12.36 3.80
N ARG A 291 3.52 12.56 2.67
CA ARG A 291 3.62 13.78 1.86
C ARG A 291 2.84 14.93 2.51
N PRO A 292 3.04 16.20 2.09
CA PRO A 292 2.13 17.27 2.49
C PRO A 292 0.67 16.92 2.16
N PHE A 293 -0.26 17.30 3.05
CA PHE A 293 -1.65 16.83 3.00
C PHE A 293 -2.35 16.93 1.64
N PRO A 294 -2.18 18.00 0.81
CA PRO A 294 -2.81 18.03 -0.52
C PRO A 294 -2.42 16.84 -1.41
N ARG A 295 -1.17 16.36 -1.30
CA ARG A 295 -0.68 15.19 -2.04
C ARG A 295 -1.23 13.90 -1.46
N THR A 296 -1.21 13.79 -0.13
CA THR A 296 -1.80 12.66 0.59
C THR A 296 -3.26 12.47 0.22
N TYR A 297 -4.01 13.56 0.16
CA TYR A 297 -5.43 13.55 -0.22
C TYR A 297 -5.63 13.09 -1.67
N GLU A 298 -4.89 13.66 -2.62
CA GLU A 298 -4.97 13.31 -4.04
C GLU A 298 -4.67 11.81 -4.27
N TRP A 299 -3.59 11.30 -3.67
CA TRP A 299 -3.22 9.89 -3.74
C TRP A 299 -4.24 8.96 -3.09
N ALA A 300 -4.77 9.34 -1.93
CA ALA A 300 -5.80 8.56 -1.24
C ALA A 300 -7.08 8.40 -2.08
N GLN A 301 -7.47 9.46 -2.80
CA GLN A 301 -8.63 9.40 -3.69
C GLN A 301 -8.43 8.43 -4.86
N ILE A 302 -7.29 8.50 -5.54
CA ILE A 302 -7.04 7.62 -6.70
C ILE A 302 -6.79 6.17 -6.29
N LEU A 303 -6.20 5.92 -5.11
CA LEU A 303 -6.07 4.56 -4.57
C LEU A 303 -7.44 3.94 -4.30
N VAL A 304 -8.35 4.69 -3.69
CA VAL A 304 -9.72 4.24 -3.45
C VAL A 304 -10.47 3.97 -4.75
N GLU A 305 -10.25 4.76 -5.81
CA GLU A 305 -10.85 4.48 -7.12
C GLU A 305 -10.33 3.17 -7.73
N GLU A 306 -9.05 2.84 -7.53
CA GLU A 306 -8.51 1.56 -8.00
C GLU A 306 -9.10 0.37 -7.23
N PHE A 307 -9.20 0.45 -5.90
CA PHE A 307 -9.90 -0.55 -5.08
C PHE A 307 -11.37 -0.69 -5.47
N ALA A 308 -12.07 0.41 -5.71
CA ALA A 308 -13.44 0.42 -6.20
C ALA A 308 -13.57 -0.24 -7.58
N SER A 309 -12.59 -0.01 -8.47
CA SER A 309 -12.55 -0.63 -9.80
C SER A 309 -12.37 -2.15 -9.70
N GLN A 310 -11.50 -2.63 -8.80
CA GLN A 310 -11.40 -4.06 -8.48
C GLN A 310 -12.73 -4.61 -7.94
N GLY A 311 -13.36 -3.93 -6.99
CA GLY A 311 -14.63 -4.40 -6.41
C GLY A 311 -15.79 -4.46 -7.40
N ASP A 312 -15.79 -3.58 -8.40
CA ASP A 312 -16.73 -3.69 -9.52
C ASP A 312 -16.46 -4.93 -10.38
N LEU A 313 -15.19 -5.23 -10.66
CA LEU A 313 -14.80 -6.44 -11.37
C LEU A 313 -15.16 -7.72 -10.59
N GLU A 314 -14.90 -7.74 -9.27
CA GLU A 314 -15.32 -8.81 -8.37
C GLU A 314 -16.84 -9.04 -8.47
N ARG A 315 -17.63 -7.96 -8.42
CA ARG A 315 -19.10 -8.03 -8.56
C ARG A 315 -19.53 -8.57 -9.92
N GLU A 316 -18.87 -8.16 -11.00
CA GLU A 316 -19.15 -8.64 -12.36
C GLU A 316 -18.85 -10.13 -12.52
N LEU A 317 -17.83 -10.64 -11.81
CA LEU A 317 -17.45 -12.05 -11.80
C LEU A 317 -18.28 -12.89 -10.81
N GLY A 318 -19.19 -12.27 -10.05
CA GLY A 318 -20.01 -12.94 -9.05
C GLY A 318 -19.23 -13.34 -7.79
N MET A 319 -18.15 -12.63 -7.51
CA MET A 319 -17.34 -12.77 -6.29
C MET A 319 -17.89 -11.88 -5.17
N ASP A 320 -17.57 -12.23 -3.93
CA ASP A 320 -17.85 -11.37 -2.78
C ASP A 320 -16.97 -10.12 -2.84
N VAL A 321 -17.59 -8.94 -2.73
CA VAL A 321 -16.90 -7.66 -2.72
C VAL A 321 -16.67 -7.24 -1.28
N LEU A 322 -15.41 -6.98 -0.93
CA LEU A 322 -15.10 -6.45 0.39
C LEU A 322 -15.61 -5.02 0.57
N PRO A 323 -15.94 -4.59 1.80
CA PRO A 323 -16.30 -3.19 2.09
C PRO A 323 -15.26 -2.17 1.62
N MET A 324 -13.96 -2.50 1.65
CA MET A 324 -12.88 -1.61 1.21
C MET A 324 -12.77 -1.48 -0.32
N ASN A 325 -13.38 -2.40 -1.07
CA ASN A 325 -13.45 -2.38 -2.53
C ASN A 325 -14.85 -1.97 -3.02
N ASP A 326 -15.83 -1.81 -2.13
CA ASP A 326 -17.18 -1.41 -2.49
C ASP A 326 -17.30 0.12 -2.50
N ARG A 327 -17.37 0.72 -3.69
CA ARG A 327 -17.55 2.18 -3.89
C ARG A 327 -18.72 2.80 -3.10
N SER A 328 -19.71 2.00 -2.65
CA SER A 328 -20.83 2.48 -1.84
C SER A 328 -20.58 2.46 -0.33
N GLN A 329 -19.54 1.75 0.12
CA GLN A 329 -19.21 1.54 1.54
C GLN A 329 -17.89 2.19 1.95
N ILE A 330 -17.02 2.57 1.01
CA ILE A 330 -15.74 3.20 1.32
C ILE A 330 -15.96 4.58 1.94
N VAL A 331 -15.49 4.74 3.17
CA VAL A 331 -15.33 6.03 3.84
C VAL A 331 -13.85 6.38 3.80
N LEU A 332 -13.51 7.40 3.01
CA LEU A 332 -12.11 7.78 2.75
C LEU A 332 -11.36 8.08 4.05
N GLU A 333 -11.95 8.87 4.94
CA GLU A 333 -11.34 9.24 6.22
C GLU A 333 -11.06 8.01 7.10
N ASP A 334 -11.97 7.05 7.18
CA ASP A 334 -11.80 5.84 7.99
C ASP A 334 -10.73 4.92 7.42
N SER A 335 -10.71 4.76 6.10
CA SER A 335 -9.66 4.02 5.39
C SER A 335 -8.28 4.60 5.69
N GLN A 336 -8.11 5.92 5.55
CA GLN A 336 -6.81 6.58 5.75
C GLN A 336 -6.38 6.59 7.22
N ILE A 337 -7.29 6.88 8.16
CA ILE A 337 -6.99 6.82 9.60
C ILE A 337 -6.56 5.40 10.02
N GLY A 338 -7.28 4.38 9.54
CA GLY A 338 -6.95 2.98 9.82
C GLY A 338 -5.59 2.59 9.27
N PHE A 339 -5.34 2.88 7.99
CA PHE A 339 -4.07 2.57 7.34
C PHE A 339 -2.88 3.26 8.03
N ILE A 340 -3.01 4.56 8.35
CA ILE A 340 -1.94 5.29 9.05
C ILE A 340 -1.60 4.63 10.40
N ARG A 341 -2.62 4.33 11.22
CA ARG A 341 -2.41 3.82 12.58
C ARG A 341 -1.88 2.40 12.62
N PHE A 342 -2.39 1.53 11.75
CA PHE A 342 -2.12 0.09 11.84
C PHE A 342 -1.03 -0.39 10.88
N VAL A 343 -0.71 0.39 9.84
CA VAL A 343 0.26 0.00 8.82
C VAL A 343 1.42 0.98 8.75
N ALA A 344 1.16 2.25 8.46
CA ALA A 344 2.21 3.20 8.09
C ALA A 344 3.07 3.63 9.28
N LEU A 345 2.46 4.12 10.37
CA LEU A 345 3.21 4.78 11.45
C LEU A 345 4.30 3.89 12.04
N GLY A 346 3.96 2.65 12.39
CA GLY A 346 4.92 1.70 12.96
C GLY A 346 6.09 1.36 12.03
N LEU A 347 5.89 1.35 10.71
CA LEU A 347 6.96 1.14 9.73
C LEU A 347 7.90 2.36 9.68
N PHE A 348 7.34 3.55 9.51
CA PHE A 348 8.12 4.79 9.40
C PHE A 348 8.89 5.09 10.69
N GLU A 349 8.29 4.86 11.85
CA GLU A 349 8.98 4.94 13.14
C GLU A 349 10.14 3.96 13.21
N SER A 350 9.94 2.69 12.82
CA SER A 350 11.00 1.66 12.87
C SER A 350 12.19 2.01 11.97
N VAL A 351 11.93 2.47 10.75
CA VAL A 351 12.97 2.89 9.81
C VAL A 351 13.62 4.20 10.28
N SER A 352 12.84 5.19 10.75
CA SER A 352 13.42 6.43 11.29
C SER A 352 14.28 6.15 12.51
N ASP A 353 13.87 5.26 13.41
CA ASP A 353 14.59 4.91 14.63
C ASP A 353 15.92 4.23 14.35
N TYR A 354 15.92 3.29 13.39
CA TYR A 354 17.14 2.66 12.87
C TYR A 354 18.15 3.74 12.43
N MET A 355 17.66 4.80 11.79
CA MET A 355 18.49 5.90 11.28
C MET A 355 18.87 6.91 12.37
N GLN A 356 18.01 7.15 13.36
CA GLN A 356 18.27 8.05 14.50
C GLN A 356 19.39 7.53 15.42
N GLY A 357 19.51 6.20 15.56
CA GLY A 357 20.64 5.56 16.23
C GLY A 357 22.00 5.89 15.58
N MET A 358 21.98 6.27 14.30
CA MET A 358 23.17 6.59 13.51
C MET A 358 23.40 8.09 13.27
N ASN A 359 22.38 8.95 13.43
CA ASN A 359 22.43 10.42 13.61
C ASN A 359 21.04 10.94 14.00
N LYS A 360 20.96 11.76 15.03
CA LYS A 360 19.72 12.15 15.73
C LYS A 360 18.59 12.88 14.95
N SER A 361 18.61 13.05 13.62
CA SER A 361 17.62 13.95 12.97
C SER A 361 17.18 13.66 11.52
N GLU A 362 17.81 12.77 10.77
CA GLU A 362 17.75 12.84 9.29
C GLU A 362 16.42 12.34 8.67
N LEU A 363 15.69 11.41 9.32
CA LEU A 363 14.40 10.88 8.81
C LEU A 363 13.21 11.00 9.78
N SER A 364 13.24 11.93 10.75
CA SER A 364 12.07 12.18 11.60
C SER A 364 10.93 12.93 10.88
N PHE A 365 11.23 13.57 9.74
CA PHE A 365 10.28 14.44 9.05
C PHE A 365 9.07 13.69 8.42
N PRO A 366 9.19 12.48 7.83
CA PRO A 366 8.03 11.77 7.30
C PRO A 366 7.07 11.37 8.43
N VAL A 367 7.59 10.94 9.58
CA VAL A 367 6.77 10.62 10.77
C VAL A 367 5.95 11.84 11.20
N LYS A 368 6.57 13.04 11.24
CA LYS A 368 5.85 14.29 11.55
C LYS A 368 4.74 14.60 10.56
N TYR A 369 4.97 14.37 9.27
CA TYR A 369 3.92 14.54 8.25
C TYR A 369 2.79 13.53 8.45
N ILE A 370 3.10 12.27 8.76
CA ILE A 370 2.10 11.23 9.04
C ILE A 370 1.23 11.63 10.23
N GLU A 371 1.83 12.09 11.34
CA GLU A 371 1.10 12.56 12.52
C GLU A 371 0.21 13.77 12.22
N GLN A 372 0.72 14.74 11.46
CA GLN A 372 -0.06 15.91 11.02
C GLN A 372 -1.22 15.50 10.12
N ASN A 373 -0.96 14.66 9.12
CA ASN A 373 -1.98 14.18 8.20
C ASN A 373 -3.03 13.34 8.91
N LEU A 374 -2.64 12.53 9.91
CA LEU A 374 -3.58 11.79 10.76
C LEU A 374 -4.53 12.75 11.47
N SER A 375 -4.02 13.82 12.08
CA SER A 375 -4.85 14.86 12.71
C SER A 375 -5.83 15.46 11.71
N ILE A 376 -5.36 15.84 10.52
CA ILE A 376 -6.22 16.44 9.48
C ILE A 376 -7.31 15.45 9.05
N TRP A 377 -7.01 14.16 8.86
CA TRP A 377 -8.02 13.15 8.54
C TRP A 377 -9.05 12.99 9.66
N GLN A 378 -8.64 13.05 10.93
CA GLN A 378 -9.55 12.99 12.07
C GLN A 378 -10.47 14.21 12.14
N ASP A 379 -9.93 15.41 11.90
CA ASP A 379 -10.70 16.65 11.86
C ASP A 379 -11.74 16.61 10.73
N ARG A 380 -11.34 16.17 9.54
CA ARG A 380 -12.25 15.98 8.40
C ARG A 380 -13.38 14.99 8.69
N LYS A 381 -13.06 13.88 9.38
CA LYS A 381 -14.07 12.90 9.81
C LYS A 381 -15.08 13.55 10.75
N GLN A 382 -14.60 14.35 11.70
CA GLN A 382 -15.45 15.05 12.66
C GLN A 382 -16.35 16.10 11.97
N GLU A 383 -15.80 16.90 11.07
CA GLU A 383 -16.56 17.88 10.26
C GLU A 383 -17.67 17.21 9.44
N HIS A 384 -17.40 16.05 8.85
CA HIS A 384 -18.40 15.31 8.07
C HIS A 384 -19.53 14.78 8.97
N ILE A 385 -19.21 14.27 10.16
CA ILE A 385 -20.19 13.86 11.17
C ILE A 385 -21.08 15.04 11.59
N GLU A 386 -20.48 16.20 11.88
CA GLU A 386 -21.19 17.41 12.30
C GLU A 386 -22.09 17.97 11.20
N SER A 387 -21.61 18.03 9.95
CA SER A 387 -22.41 18.46 8.79
C SER A 387 -23.63 17.57 8.56
N ASN A 388 -23.47 16.24 8.69
CA ASN A 388 -24.57 15.29 8.57
C ASN A 388 -25.58 15.44 9.71
N HIS A 389 -25.11 15.69 10.94
CA HIS A 389 -25.99 16.01 12.07
C HIS A 389 -26.77 17.32 11.86
N HIS A 390 -26.13 18.38 11.37
CA HIS A 390 -26.80 19.65 11.08
C HIS A 390 -27.87 19.52 9.99
N THR A 391 -27.59 18.75 8.93
CA THR A 391 -28.56 18.47 7.85
C THR A 391 -29.77 17.70 8.38
N LEU A 392 -29.56 16.64 9.18
CA LEU A 392 -30.64 15.85 9.78
C LEU A 392 -31.50 16.66 10.77
N VAL A 393 -30.90 17.58 11.53
CA VAL A 393 -31.64 18.48 12.44
C VAL A 393 -32.43 19.53 11.66
N HIS A 394 -31.90 20.03 10.54
CA HIS A 394 -32.62 20.97 9.67
C HIS A 394 -33.82 20.28 8.99
N ASP A 395 -33.65 19.05 8.50
CA ASP A 395 -34.74 18.27 7.89
C ASP A 395 -35.82 17.88 8.90
N ARG A 396 -35.45 17.52 10.14
CA ARG A 396 -36.44 17.30 11.22
C ARG A 396 -37.23 18.57 11.54
N ARG A 397 -36.57 19.72 11.64
CA ARG A 397 -37.26 21.01 11.89
C ARG A 397 -38.13 21.45 10.73
N HIS A 398 -37.77 21.13 9.49
CA HIS A 398 -38.64 21.40 8.35
C HIS A 398 -39.86 20.48 8.35
N ASN A 399 -39.70 19.20 8.70
CA ASN A 399 -40.79 18.23 8.72
C ASN A 399 -41.79 18.47 9.87
N GLU A 400 -41.32 18.96 11.03
CA GLU A 400 -42.18 19.40 12.15
C GLU A 400 -42.97 20.68 11.81
N ASN A 401 -42.40 21.60 11.01
CA ASN A 401 -43.11 22.80 10.55
C ASN A 401 -44.14 22.52 9.44
N THR A 402 -43.98 21.48 8.62
CA THR A 402 -45.00 21.05 7.65
C THR A 402 -46.15 20.27 8.28
N GLN A 403 -46.02 19.72 9.49
CA GLN A 403 -47.14 19.11 10.21
C GLN A 403 -47.96 20.12 11.05
N SER A 404 -47.46 21.34 11.24
CA SER A 404 -48.16 22.38 12.04
C SER A 404 -49.08 23.31 11.21
N THR A 405 -49.13 23.18 9.88
CA THR A 405 -49.90 24.09 8.99
C THR A 405 -51.12 23.48 8.30
N THR A 406 -51.56 22.28 8.67
CA THR A 406 -52.72 21.61 8.04
C THR A 406 -53.85 21.27 9.00
N THR A 407 -54.37 22.25 9.75
CA THR A 407 -55.73 22.12 10.30
C THR A 407 -56.45 23.47 10.40
N THR A 408 -57.13 23.90 9.33
CA THR A 408 -58.24 24.87 9.43
C THR A 408 -59.32 24.57 8.38
N VAL A 409 -60.41 23.99 8.88
CA VAL A 409 -61.84 24.18 8.56
C VAL A 409 -62.30 24.11 7.09
N VAL A 410 -63.08 23.05 6.79
CA VAL A 410 -64.34 23.16 6.02
C VAL A 410 -65.37 22.25 6.68
N GLY A 411 -66.51 22.83 7.07
CA GLY A 411 -67.66 22.10 7.63
C GLY A 411 -68.75 21.84 6.60
N SER A 412 -69.51 20.75 6.78
CA SER A 412 -70.93 20.67 6.41
C SER A 412 -71.65 19.49 7.11
N SER A 413 -72.56 19.84 8.04
CA SER A 413 -73.93 19.33 8.26
C SER A 413 -74.27 17.83 8.37
N TYR A 414 -74.78 17.46 9.57
CA TYR A 414 -76.04 16.73 9.91
C TYR A 414 -76.27 15.28 9.40
N GLN A 415 -76.84 14.27 10.09
CA GLN A 415 -77.46 13.93 11.41
C GLN A 415 -77.32 12.38 11.51
N LYS A 416 -77.09 11.71 12.66
CA LYS A 416 -78.03 11.13 13.67
C LYS A 416 -77.33 9.80 14.09
N GLU A 417 -77.17 9.40 15.35
CA GLU A 417 -78.18 8.87 16.26
C GLU A 417 -77.53 8.66 17.65
N ASP A 418 -78.35 8.88 18.68
CA ASP A 418 -78.05 8.78 20.11
C ASP A 418 -77.91 7.33 20.61
N THR A 419 -77.08 7.11 21.64
CA THR A 419 -77.48 6.42 22.89
C THR A 419 -76.45 6.68 24.00
N ASP A 420 -76.87 7.43 25.02
CA ASP A 420 -76.74 7.22 26.48
C ASP A 420 -75.74 6.15 26.98
N SER A 421 -74.92 6.33 28.01
CA SER A 421 -75.23 6.84 29.36
C SER A 421 -73.99 6.81 30.27
N HIS A 422 -73.98 7.75 31.24
CA HIS A 422 -73.35 7.70 32.58
C HIS A 422 -71.81 7.71 32.67
N SER A 423 -71.15 8.42 33.58
CA SER A 423 -71.51 9.39 34.63
C SER A 423 -70.17 9.85 35.25
N ASP A 424 -70.06 11.14 35.59
CA ASP A 424 -69.39 11.76 36.77
C ASP A 424 -68.12 11.10 37.37
N SER A 425 -67.08 11.80 37.82
CA SER A 425 -66.88 13.23 38.10
C SER A 425 -65.47 13.42 38.70
N THR A 426 -64.86 14.58 38.43
CA THR A 426 -64.00 15.42 39.32
C THR A 426 -62.71 14.82 39.91
N ALA A 427 -61.53 15.35 39.54
CA ALA A 427 -60.76 16.42 40.24
C ALA A 427 -59.96 15.85 41.44
N THR A 428 -58.66 16.07 41.67
CA THR A 428 -57.92 17.35 41.80
C THR A 428 -56.42 17.04 42.01
N SER A 429 -55.57 17.89 41.41
CA SER A 429 -54.29 18.50 41.87
C SER A 429 -53.30 17.82 42.84
N ALA A 430 -52.01 18.12 42.54
CA ALA A 430 -50.83 18.25 43.42
C ALA A 430 -50.11 16.95 43.78
N SER A 431 -48.79 16.88 44.00
CA SER A 431 -47.58 17.65 43.71
C SER A 431 -46.41 16.82 44.28
N GLU A 432 -45.18 17.09 43.85
CA GLU A 432 -43.89 16.79 44.52
C GLU A 432 -43.27 15.37 44.44
N ASP A 433 -42.06 15.36 43.86
CA ASP A 433 -40.80 14.75 44.32
C ASP A 433 -40.84 13.47 45.19
N ASN A 434 -40.20 12.39 44.73
CA ASN A 434 -38.83 12.06 45.15
C ASN A 434 -38.26 10.78 44.51
N SER A 435 -36.93 10.83 44.35
CA SER A 435 -35.88 9.80 44.36
C SER A 435 -36.21 8.30 44.45
N ASP A 436 -35.45 7.54 43.66
CA ASP A 436 -34.82 6.24 43.91
C ASP A 436 -35.67 5.07 44.39
N TYR A 437 -35.65 3.95 43.64
CA TYR A 437 -35.25 2.65 44.21
C TYR A 437 -34.92 1.61 43.12
N HIS A 438 -33.98 0.77 43.54
CA HIS A 438 -33.31 -0.34 42.91
C HIS A 438 -34.20 -1.61 42.81
N THR A 439 -33.88 -2.45 41.81
CA THR A 439 -33.90 -3.94 41.78
C THR A 439 -35.17 -4.76 41.46
N GLN A 440 -34.93 -5.75 40.57
CA GLN A 440 -35.55 -7.09 40.42
C GLN A 440 -36.98 -7.11 39.82
N ALA A 441 -37.35 -7.98 38.87
CA ALA A 441 -36.92 -9.33 38.56
C ALA A 441 -37.40 -9.74 37.14
N VAL A 442 -36.50 -10.43 36.44
CA VAL A 442 -36.61 -11.64 35.59
C VAL A 442 -37.93 -12.05 34.89
N ASP A 443 -37.70 -12.57 33.66
CA ASP A 443 -38.45 -13.57 32.88
C ASP A 443 -39.55 -13.13 31.89
N ALA A 444 -39.14 -13.01 30.62
CA ALA A 444 -39.85 -13.65 29.51
C ALA A 444 -38.90 -13.90 28.32
N ILE A 445 -38.74 -15.18 28.00
CA ILE A 445 -37.91 -15.81 26.97
C ILE A 445 -38.50 -15.60 25.57
N GLY A 446 -37.65 -15.39 24.55
CA GLY A 446 -38.06 -15.35 23.15
C GLY A 446 -36.93 -15.20 22.12
N SER A 447 -36.16 -16.27 21.92
CA SER A 447 -35.53 -16.73 20.65
C SER A 447 -34.63 -15.79 19.82
N LYS A 448 -33.30 -16.02 19.88
CA LYS A 448 -32.32 -15.66 18.83
C LYS A 448 -32.16 -16.81 17.83
N PRO A 449 -31.90 -16.56 16.52
CA PRO A 449 -31.58 -17.63 15.58
C PRO A 449 -30.10 -18.04 15.68
N ASP A 450 -29.88 -19.35 15.75
CA ASP A 450 -28.59 -20.03 15.58
C ASP A 450 -28.11 -19.89 14.13
N TYR A 451 -26.91 -19.34 13.93
CA TYR A 451 -26.15 -19.52 12.69
C TYR A 451 -25.08 -20.59 12.93
N ASN A 452 -25.40 -21.84 12.58
CA ASN A 452 -24.41 -22.90 12.43
C ASN A 452 -23.61 -22.67 11.15
N LEU A 453 -22.33 -22.35 11.27
CA LEU A 453 -21.38 -22.38 10.16
C LEU A 453 -21.17 -23.83 9.68
N PRO A 454 -21.13 -24.11 8.37
CA PRO A 454 -20.80 -25.44 7.88
C PRO A 454 -19.36 -25.80 8.23
N LYS A 455 -19.17 -26.99 8.84
CA LYS A 455 -17.84 -27.60 9.01
C LYS A 455 -17.27 -27.96 7.63
N MET A 456 -16.08 -27.47 7.32
CA MET A 456 -15.32 -27.92 6.15
C MET A 456 -14.90 -29.39 6.27
N PRO A 457 -14.93 -30.18 5.19
CA PRO A 457 -14.43 -31.56 5.20
C PRO A 457 -12.90 -31.59 5.23
N ALA A 458 -12.34 -32.45 6.08
CA ALA A 458 -10.92 -32.77 6.10
C ALA A 458 -10.61 -33.88 5.08
N VAL A 459 -9.89 -33.57 4.00
CA VAL A 459 -9.30 -34.54 3.06
C VAL A 459 -8.11 -33.85 2.39
N ALA A 460 -6.92 -34.41 2.16
CA ALA A 460 -6.15 -35.49 2.77
C ALA A 460 -4.72 -35.31 2.21
N MET A 461 -3.72 -35.22 3.07
CA MET A 461 -2.32 -35.34 2.68
C MET A 461 -2.03 -36.81 2.37
N THR A 462 -1.81 -37.16 1.10
CA THR A 462 -1.10 -38.41 0.75
C THR A 462 -0.34 -38.30 -0.58
N SER A 463 0.97 -38.60 -0.45
CA SER A 463 1.85 -39.30 -1.38
C SER A 463 2.27 -38.64 -2.70
N LEU A 464 3.48 -38.07 -2.69
CA LEU A 464 4.49 -38.38 -3.70
C LEU A 464 5.79 -38.79 -2.98
N SER A 465 5.99 -40.10 -2.90
CA SER A 465 7.29 -40.71 -2.63
C SER A 465 8.18 -40.54 -3.86
N HIS A 466 9.46 -40.22 -3.68
CA HIS A 466 10.58 -40.80 -4.43
C HIS A 466 11.90 -40.65 -3.62
N PRO A 467 12.89 -41.55 -3.81
CA PRO A 467 13.72 -42.06 -2.73
C PRO A 467 15.16 -41.52 -2.72
N ASN A 468 15.81 -41.75 -1.56
CA ASN A 468 17.25 -41.83 -1.33
C ASN A 468 18.06 -40.53 -1.44
N ASN A 469 18.38 -39.95 -0.28
CA ASN A 469 19.77 -39.62 0.01
C ASN A 469 20.10 -39.78 1.49
N VAL A 470 21.17 -40.53 1.72
CA VAL A 470 21.69 -41.02 2.98
C VAL A 470 22.53 -39.94 3.64
N TYR A 471 22.23 -39.56 4.89
CA TYR A 471 23.24 -39.05 5.83
C TYR A 471 22.92 -39.44 7.28
N PRO A 472 23.96 -39.70 8.11
CA PRO A 472 23.84 -40.55 9.30
C PRO A 472 23.36 -39.80 10.55
N THR A 473 22.60 -40.55 11.35
CA THR A 473 22.12 -40.26 12.68
C THR A 473 23.23 -39.82 13.64
N LYS A 474 23.01 -38.70 14.35
CA LYS A 474 23.59 -38.48 15.68
C LYS A 474 22.48 -38.10 16.67
N GLU A 475 22.39 -38.96 17.66
CA GLU A 475 21.72 -38.93 18.96
C GLU A 475 21.27 -37.55 19.49
N SER A 476 19.97 -37.50 19.81
CA SER A 476 19.35 -36.59 20.77
C SER A 476 19.65 -37.02 22.22
N PRO A 477 19.57 -36.08 23.17
CA PRO A 477 19.00 -36.40 24.47
C PRO A 477 17.78 -35.52 24.78
N ASP A 478 16.80 -36.21 25.37
CA ASP A 478 15.52 -35.75 25.89
C ASP A 478 15.61 -34.53 26.82
N PHE A 479 14.61 -33.64 26.74
CA PHE A 479 14.06 -32.97 27.92
C PHE A 479 12.56 -32.72 27.74
N ASP A 480 11.78 -33.46 28.53
CA ASP A 480 10.37 -33.23 28.84
C ASP A 480 10.16 -31.82 29.39
N HIS A 481 9.22 -31.06 28.83
CA HIS A 481 8.36 -30.15 29.60
C HIS A 481 7.04 -29.89 28.87
N VAL A 482 5.99 -30.50 29.40
CA VAL A 482 4.59 -30.19 29.14
C VAL A 482 4.22 -28.95 29.97
N SER A 483 3.74 -27.89 29.33
CA SER A 483 2.95 -26.85 30.01
C SER A 483 1.87 -26.28 29.07
N GLU A 484 0.65 -26.75 29.30
CA GLU A 484 -0.64 -26.04 29.34
C GLU A 484 -0.83 -24.82 28.40
N TRP A 485 -1.67 -25.03 27.38
CA TRP A 485 -2.33 -23.97 26.62
C TRP A 485 -3.59 -23.54 27.35
N GLU A 486 -3.56 -22.37 28.00
CA GLU A 486 -4.79 -21.69 28.44
C GLU A 486 -5.35 -20.83 27.31
N HIS A 487 -6.60 -21.13 26.94
CA HIS A 487 -7.44 -20.31 26.07
C HIS A 487 -7.70 -18.94 26.70
N ARG A 488 -7.18 -17.87 26.10
CA ARG A 488 -7.70 -16.50 26.27
C ARG A 488 -8.61 -16.15 25.10
N GLU A 489 -9.90 -16.05 25.39
CA GLU A 489 -10.84 -15.29 24.56
C GLU A 489 -10.38 -13.82 24.53
N SER A 490 -10.08 -13.31 23.34
CA SER A 490 -9.92 -11.87 23.13
C SER A 490 -10.77 -11.42 21.95
N SER A 491 -11.82 -10.67 22.29
CA SER A 491 -12.52 -9.76 21.38
C SER A 491 -11.59 -8.57 21.12
N GLY A 492 -10.66 -8.75 20.17
CA GLY A 492 -9.77 -7.70 19.66
C GLY A 492 -10.41 -6.93 18.50
N PRO A 493 -9.95 -5.69 18.21
CA PRO A 493 -10.51 -4.85 17.16
C PRO A 493 -10.21 -5.42 15.76
N VAL A 494 -11.13 -5.17 14.82
CA VAL A 494 -11.02 -5.56 13.41
C VAL A 494 -9.80 -4.85 12.80
N TYR A 495 -8.79 -5.64 12.41
CA TYR A 495 -7.59 -5.16 11.73
C TYR A 495 -7.94 -4.56 10.37
N CYS A 496 -7.20 -3.52 9.96
CA CYS A 496 -7.19 -3.06 8.57
C CYS A 496 -6.71 -4.23 7.70
N GLN A 497 -7.64 -4.85 6.97
CA GLN A 497 -7.45 -6.11 6.23
C GLN A 497 -6.62 -6.00 4.94
N CYS A 498 -5.89 -4.90 4.73
CA CYS A 498 -4.94 -4.78 3.61
C CYS A 498 -3.82 -5.84 3.64
N THR A 499 -3.69 -6.58 4.75
CA THR A 499 -2.67 -7.60 5.02
C THR A 499 -3.21 -9.03 5.17
N ILE A 500 -4.53 -9.22 5.13
CA ILE A 500 -5.16 -10.54 5.27
C ILE A 500 -6.21 -10.68 4.19
N GLN A 501 -5.75 -10.89 2.95
CA GLN A 501 -6.49 -11.54 1.88
C GLN A 501 -5.54 -12.24 0.93
#